data_AF-A0A0G1TMX7-F1
#
_entry.id   AF-A0A0G1TMX7-F1
#
_cell.length_a   1.000
_cell.length_b   1.000
_cell.length_c   1.000
_cell.angle_alpha   90.00
_cell.angle_beta   90.00
_cell.angle_gamma   90.00
#
_symmetry.space_group_name_H-M   'P 1'
#
loop_
_entity.id
_entity.type
_entity.pdbx_description
1 polymer ?
#
loop_
_entity_poly.entity_id
_entity_poly.type
_entity_poly.pdbx_seq_one_letter_code
_entity_poly.pdbx_strand_id
1 'polypeptide(L)' 'AEGYHSHRGKTFVSKLEIARGETGEIDYWVLVLFEIGEIDKETYQTLAQDYTEILVMLNSLIQKSV' A
#
# COMPACT_ATOMS: atom_id res chain seq x y z
N ALA A 1 11.54 4.85 -6.42
CA ALA A 1 12.95 5.17 -6.76
C ALA A 1 13.61 6.11 -5.75
N GLU A 2 12.91 7.12 -5.21
CA GLU A 2 13.52 8.14 -4.32
C GLU A 2 13.98 7.65 -2.93
N GLY A 3 13.37 6.60 -2.37
CA GLY A 3 13.72 6.10 -1.02
C GLY A 3 14.99 5.25 -0.95
N TYR A 4 15.35 4.53 -2.03
CA TYR A 4 16.39 3.49 -1.98
C TYR A 4 17.81 4.04 -1.75
N HIS A 5 18.04 5.33 -2.08
CA HIS A 5 19.37 5.96 -2.02
C HIS A 5 19.56 6.92 -0.84
N SER A 6 18.52 7.18 -0.05
CA SER A 6 18.58 8.08 1.11
C SER A 6 19.02 7.31 2.36
N HIS A 7 20.32 7.37 2.67
CA HIS A 7 20.97 7.15 3.97
C HIS A 7 20.16 6.36 5.02
N ARG A 8 20.61 5.11 5.23
CA ARG A 8 20.06 4.06 6.10
C ARG A 8 19.43 4.54 7.41
N GLY A 9 18.22 4.05 7.67
CA GLY A 9 17.52 4.13 8.95
C GLY A 9 16.23 4.93 8.84
N LYS A 10 16.21 6.13 9.41
CA LYS A 10 14.95 6.85 9.72
C LYS A 10 14.22 7.42 8.51
N THR A 11 14.93 7.95 7.51
CA THR A 11 14.29 8.56 6.33
C THR A 11 13.67 7.51 5.41
N PHE A 12 14.33 6.35 5.25
CA PHE A 12 13.81 5.24 4.47
C PHE A 12 12.55 4.66 5.12
N VAL A 13 12.58 4.38 6.43
CA VAL A 13 11.42 3.91 7.19
C VAL A 13 10.28 4.93 7.15
N SER A 14 10.58 6.23 7.31
CA SER A 14 9.57 7.30 7.22
C SER A 14 8.87 7.34 5.86
N LYS A 15 9.58 7.10 4.75
CA LYS A 15 8.97 7.03 3.41
C LYS A 15 8.12 5.77 3.23
N LEU A 16 8.52 4.65 3.81
CA LEU A 16 7.72 3.42 3.80
C LEU A 16 6.45 3.55 4.66
N GLU A 17 6.53 4.26 5.79
CA GLU A 17 5.37 4.57 6.64
C GLU A 17 4.34 5.47 5.93
N ILE A 18 4.80 6.46 5.15
CA ILE A 18 3.92 7.27 4.30
C ILE A 18 3.23 6.39 3.25
N ALA A 19 3.99 5.54 2.54
CA ALA A 19 3.43 4.60 1.56
C ALA A 19 2.42 3.61 2.18
N ARG A 20 2.63 3.21 3.44
CA ARG A 20 1.67 2.40 4.22
C ARG A 20 0.39 3.17 4.54
N GLY A 21 0.48 4.46 4.83
CA GLY A 21 -0.68 5.33 5.01
C GLY A 21 -1.51 5.47 3.73
N GLU A 22 -0.84 5.74 2.60
CA GLU A 22 -1.47 5.86 1.28
C GLU A 22 -2.17 4.57 0.84
N THR A 23 -1.63 3.40 1.21
CA THR A 23 -2.29 2.10 0.93
C THR A 23 -3.59 1.91 1.71
N GLY A 24 -3.72 2.50 2.90
CA GLY A 24 -5.00 2.51 3.64
C GLY A 24 -6.07 3.36 2.96
N GLU A 25 -5.69 4.46 2.32
CA GLU A 25 -6.62 5.28 1.52
C GLU A 25 -7.07 4.53 0.25
N ILE A 26 -6.18 3.76 -0.37
CA ILE A 26 -6.50 2.95 -1.55
C ILE A 26 -7.56 1.88 -1.23
N ASP A 27 -7.44 1.17 -0.10
CA ASP A 27 -8.44 0.16 0.32
C ASP A 27 -9.84 0.79 0.48
N TYR A 28 -9.89 1.97 1.11
CA TYR A 28 -11.15 2.72 1.26
C TYR A 28 -11.77 3.09 -0.09
N TRP A 29 -10.98 3.64 -1.03
CA TRP A 29 -11.51 4.04 -2.33
C TRP A 29 -11.94 2.85 -3.19
N VAL A 30 -11.24 1.72 -3.12
CA VAL A 30 -11.63 0.49 -3.83
C VAL A 30 -12.96 -0.05 -3.29
N LEU A 31 -13.18 0.00 -1.97
CA LEU A 31 -14.47 -0.33 -1.37
C LEU A 31 -15.58 0.61 -1.85
N VAL A 32 -15.35 1.94 -1.79
CA VAL A 32 -16.35 2.93 -2.22
C VAL A 32 -16.74 2.71 -3.68
N LEU A 33 -15.77 2.52 -4.58
CA LEU A 33 -16.03 2.29 -6.01
C LEU A 33 -16.88 1.04 -6.25
N PHE A 34 -16.66 -0.02 -5.47
CA PHE A 34 -17.47 -1.23 -5.52
C PHE A 34 -18.88 -1.00 -4.99
N GLU A 35 -19.03 -0.31 -3.86
CA GLU A 35 -20.33 -0.01 -3.25
C GLU A 35 -21.23 0.88 -4.11
N ILE A 36 -20.64 1.83 -4.85
CA ILE A 36 -21.39 2.69 -5.78
C ILE A 36 -21.60 2.04 -7.16
N GLY A 37 -21.07 0.84 -7.39
CA GLY A 37 -21.26 0.06 -8.62
C GLY A 37 -20.43 0.54 -9.81
N GLU A 38 -19.38 1.34 -9.59
CA GLU A 38 -18.45 1.79 -10.65
C GLU A 38 -17.45 0.70 -11.05
N ILE A 39 -17.18 -0.26 -10.15
CA ILE A 39 -16.40 -1.46 -10.47
C ILE A 39 -17.20 -2.72 -10.11
N ASP A 40 -16.97 -3.79 -10.86
CA ASP A 40 -17.59 -5.09 -10.59
C ASP A 40 -16.83 -5.85 -9.49
N LYS A 41 -17.44 -6.96 -9.06
CA LYS A 41 -16.87 -7.81 -8.00
C LYS A 41 -15.53 -8.42 -8.38
N GLU A 42 -15.33 -8.76 -9.66
CA GLU A 42 -14.09 -9.33 -10.15
C GLU A 42 -12.95 -8.30 -10.04
N THR A 43 -13.19 -7.10 -10.54
CA THR A 43 -12.27 -5.96 -10.46
C THR A 43 -11.96 -5.59 -9.02
N TYR A 44 -12.99 -5.53 -8.15
CA TYR A 44 -12.80 -5.33 -6.72
C TYR A 44 -11.88 -6.40 -6.10
N GLN A 45 -12.12 -7.67 -6.41
CA GLN A 45 -11.33 -8.78 -5.86
C GLN A 45 -9.88 -8.75 -6.36
N THR A 46 -9.64 -8.46 -7.64
CA THR A 46 -8.29 -8.31 -8.19
C THR A 46 -7.55 -7.16 -7.54
N LEU A 47 -8.16 -5.97 -7.47
CA LEU A 47 -7.55 -4.80 -6.82
C LEU A 47 -7.31 -5.05 -5.33
N ALA A 48 -8.24 -5.74 -4.66
CA ALA A 48 -8.13 -6.12 -3.25
C ALA A 48 -6.90 -7.01 -3.00
N GLN A 49 -6.70 -7.98 -3.88
CA GLN A 49 -5.62 -8.94 -3.79
C GLN A 49 -4.26 -8.29 -4.07
N ASP A 50 -4.17 -7.46 -5.12
CA ASP A 50 -2.95 -6.75 -5.51
C ASP A 50 -2.52 -5.76 -4.41
N TYR A 51 -3.44 -4.97 -3.85
CA TYR A 51 -3.08 -4.03 -2.78
C TYR A 51 -2.62 -4.79 -1.54
N THR A 52 -3.26 -5.91 -1.20
CA THR A 52 -2.90 -6.70 -0.01
C THR A 52 -1.47 -7.22 -0.14
N GLU A 53 -1.08 -7.68 -1.33
CA GLU A 53 0.29 -8.12 -1.59
C GLU A 53 1.31 -6.98 -1.42
N ILE A 54 1.01 -5.79 -1.94
CA ILE A 54 1.85 -4.59 -1.75
C ILE A 54 1.99 -4.25 -0.26
N LEU A 55 0.91 -4.35 0.52
CA LEU A 55 0.89 -4.06 1.95
C LEU A 55 1.74 -5.06 2.74
N VAL A 56 1.70 -6.35 2.38
CA VAL A 56 2.57 -7.39 2.95
C VAL A 56 4.04 -7.11 2.64
N MET A 57 4.37 -6.72 1.41
CA MET A 57 5.73 -6.37 1.02
C MET A 57 6.23 -5.13 1.77
N LEU A 58 5.41 -4.08 1.87
CA LEU A 58 5.73 -2.86 2.62
C LEU A 58 5.98 -3.17 4.11
N ASN A 59 5.10 -3.93 4.75
CA ASN A 59 5.28 -4.34 6.15
C ASN A 59 6.56 -5.14 6.37
N SER A 60 6.87 -6.08 5.47
CA SER A 60 8.11 -6.87 5.53
C SER A 60 9.36 -5.99 5.40
N LEU A 61 9.33 -4.98 4.52
CA LEU A 61 10.43 -4.03 4.34
C LEU A 61 10.61 -3.10 5.53
N ILE A 62 9.52 -2.61 6.13
CA ILE A 62 9.56 -1.81 7.35
C ILE A 62 10.18 -2.63 8.49
N GLN A 63 9.70 -3.87 8.72
CA GLN A 63 10.22 -4.74 9.77
C GLN A 63 11.71 -5.07 9.61
N LYS A 64 12.21 -5.20 8.39
CA LYS A 64 13.65 -5.43 8.12
C LYS A 64 14.52 -4.17 8.25
N SER A 65 13.89 -3.00 8.27
CA SER A 65 14.57 -1.70 8.31
C SER A 65 14.60 -1.05 9.70
N VAL A 66 13.81 -1.60 10.64
CA VAL A 66 13.83 -1.32 12.08
C VAL A 66 14.87 -2.21 12.76
#